data_AF-A0AAU9CLA0-F1
#
_entry.id   AF-A0AAU9CLA0-F1
#
_cell.length_a   1.000
_cell.length_b   1.000
_cell.length_c   1.000
_cell.angle_alpha   90.00
_cell.angle_beta   90.00
_cell.angle_gamma   90.00
#
_symmetry.space_group_name_H-M   'P 1'
#
loop_
_entity.id
_entity.type
_entity.pdbx_description
1 polymer ?
#
loop_
_entity_poly.entity_id
_entity_poly.type
_entity_poly.pdbx_seq_one_letter_code
_entity_poly.pdbx_strand_id
1 'polypeptide(L)'
;MTFSRTLLMCLSLAFTCLAPSVFAQSDTLTVQTFTFKDIDKRKGEFEFPKFEGQWAKILMIRHLKCDSATTRDKFPCGEWDYSTNTVATVKKADGTKEKFEIEAFVTPYGKRLWFGGENGWKYVYDVTDYAPILSGKVELKSGNRQELLDMKFLFIKGTPVRDVISVENLYPMGSYKYEDLSDDKKLQTRKLVFNPEAKTYRMRARISGHGHYGPRNCCEWDNKKHTYYANKQVLFHWNVWKDCGHNAVFPQGGTWQFDRAGWCPGTPVDTYDFEVPQRVQPGDTINFDYGIEPYSDNGEKGGSYRQSHQLFSYGAPNFKVDATLADIITPSSQDAHSRFNPICSNPRILIQNTGSNPLRTVKITYGFKKGKKSVYTWNGNLGFLDKAEVMLPAPSWKGFKKSPEFVVTLSEPNGGTDESPAGNTLVTTAKKPLAMGREFFLHIEANGLGRAKETGYKIINSNGAVVYERPALKDGETYDDFIALPDGCYELLVTDKAEDGMIRHWWNYRRDKSKVGKNGRIALMDEKGELVKELRFDFADYLSVRFQVGKMK
;
A
#
# COMPACT_ATOMS: atom_id res chain seq x y z
N MET A 1 65.57 -33.41 49.18
CA MET A 1 65.80 -31.95 49.15
C MET A 1 65.76 -31.49 47.71
N THR A 2 64.74 -30.70 47.36
CA THR A 2 64.84 -29.47 46.55
C THR A 2 65.90 -29.40 45.43
N PHE A 3 65.50 -29.30 44.15
CA PHE A 3 65.25 -28.02 43.43
C PHE A 3 65.13 -28.26 41.90
N SER A 4 64.11 -27.62 41.32
CA SER A 4 64.01 -27.03 39.97
C SER A 4 64.53 -27.78 38.73
N ARG A 5 63.62 -28.03 37.78
CA ARG A 5 63.83 -27.64 36.37
C ARG A 5 62.51 -27.48 35.62
N THR A 6 62.40 -26.32 35.00
CA THR A 6 61.36 -25.77 34.13
C THR A 6 60.95 -26.73 33.00
N LEU A 7 59.64 -26.91 32.79
CA LEU A 7 59.10 -27.45 31.53
C LEU A 7 58.06 -26.48 30.97
N LEU A 8 58.39 -25.94 29.80
CA LEU A 8 57.52 -25.21 28.89
C LEU A 8 56.33 -26.11 28.51
N MET A 9 55.10 -25.62 28.69
CA MET A 9 53.92 -26.25 28.08
C MET A 9 53.17 -25.19 27.28
N CYS A 10 53.30 -25.26 25.96
CA CYS A 10 52.56 -24.48 24.99
C CYS A 10 51.06 -24.77 25.14
N LEU A 11 50.30 -23.77 25.61
CA LEU A 11 48.84 -23.81 25.54
C LEU A 11 48.42 -23.36 24.14
N SER A 12 48.09 -24.32 23.27
CA SER A 12 47.46 -24.06 21.98
C SER A 12 46.08 -23.44 22.19
N LEU A 13 45.94 -22.14 21.91
CA LEU A 13 44.65 -21.47 21.79
C LEU A 13 43.86 -22.11 20.64
N ALA A 14 42.82 -22.88 20.98
CA ALA A 14 41.79 -23.25 20.03
C ALA A 14 40.99 -21.98 19.68
N PHE A 15 41.34 -21.35 18.56
CA PHE A 15 40.57 -20.28 17.96
C PHE A 15 39.30 -20.91 17.36
N THR A 16 38.22 -21.01 18.15
CA THR A 16 36.90 -21.28 17.59
C THR A 16 36.48 -20.07 16.76
N CYS A 17 36.73 -20.15 15.45
CA CYS A 17 36.11 -19.27 14.46
C CYS A 17 34.58 -19.39 14.60
N LEU A 18 33.99 -18.45 15.34
CA LEU A 18 32.58 -18.13 15.21
C LEU A 18 32.38 -17.59 13.80
N ALA A 19 32.02 -18.48 12.88
CA ALA A 19 31.54 -18.10 11.57
C ALA A 19 30.35 -17.14 11.77
N PRO A 20 30.35 -15.95 11.15
CA PRO A 20 29.13 -15.17 11.09
C PRO A 20 28.08 -16.04 10.41
N SER A 21 26.93 -16.21 11.07
CA SER A 21 25.74 -16.76 10.45
C SER A 21 25.33 -15.82 9.31
N VAL A 22 25.87 -16.11 8.13
CA VAL A 22 25.42 -15.58 6.85
C VAL A 22 23.98 -16.06 6.73
N PHE A 23 23.03 -15.14 6.92
CA PHE A 23 21.69 -15.35 6.39
C PHE A 23 21.88 -15.80 4.94
N ALA A 24 21.23 -16.89 4.54
CA ALA A 24 21.02 -17.16 3.13
C ALA A 24 20.24 -15.94 2.60
N GLN A 25 20.97 -14.96 2.09
CA GLN A 25 20.43 -13.97 1.20
C GLN A 25 19.83 -14.80 0.08
N SER A 26 18.49 -14.86 0.01
CA SER A 26 17.84 -15.36 -1.19
C SER A 26 18.54 -14.68 -2.36
N ASP A 27 18.99 -15.44 -3.35
CA ASP A 27 19.69 -14.96 -4.52
C ASP A 27 18.78 -13.97 -5.28
N THR A 28 18.73 -12.72 -4.83
CA THR A 28 17.81 -11.69 -5.34
C THR A 28 18.53 -10.93 -6.44
N LEU A 29 18.10 -11.12 -7.67
CA LEU A 29 18.61 -10.33 -8.80
C LEU A 29 17.89 -8.98 -8.83
N THR A 30 18.65 -7.91 -9.05
CA THR A 30 18.10 -6.54 -9.15
C THR A 30 18.28 -6.01 -10.55
N VAL A 31 17.19 -5.55 -11.18
CA VAL A 31 17.20 -4.85 -12.47
C VAL A 31 16.81 -3.40 -12.23
N GLN A 32 17.78 -2.48 -12.29
CA GLN A 32 17.51 -1.03 -12.23
C GLN A 32 17.04 -0.54 -13.61
N THR A 33 15.92 0.18 -13.66
CA THR A 33 15.33 0.65 -14.93
C THR A 33 15.37 2.18 -15.05
N PHE A 34 14.67 2.89 -14.17
CA PHE A 34 14.70 4.37 -14.11
C PHE A 34 15.45 4.83 -12.87
N THR A 35 16.09 6.01 -12.92
CA THR A 35 16.81 6.57 -11.76
C THR A 35 16.53 8.07 -11.67
N PHE A 36 16.62 8.63 -10.46
CA PHE A 36 16.45 10.07 -10.23
C PHE A 36 17.45 10.95 -10.99
N LYS A 37 18.54 10.40 -11.52
CA LYS A 37 19.53 11.15 -12.34
C LYS A 37 18.95 11.63 -13.67
N ASP A 38 17.89 11.00 -14.16
CA ASP A 38 17.28 11.33 -15.45
C ASP A 38 15.86 11.89 -15.27
N ILE A 39 15.75 13.20 -15.44
CA ILE A 39 14.50 13.94 -15.23
C ILE A 39 13.47 13.69 -16.34
N ASP A 40 13.90 13.22 -17.53
CA ASP A 40 13.05 13.13 -18.73
C ASP A 40 12.77 11.71 -19.22
N LYS A 41 13.68 10.76 -18.95
CA LYS A 41 13.54 9.37 -19.41
C LYS A 41 12.39 8.68 -18.72
N ARG A 42 11.37 8.36 -19.51
CA ARG A 42 10.14 7.67 -19.10
C ARG A 42 9.84 6.45 -19.98
N LYS A 43 10.80 6.05 -20.81
CA LYS A 43 10.77 4.88 -21.67
C LYS A 43 12.19 4.33 -21.87
N GLY A 44 12.34 3.01 -21.97
CA GLY A 44 13.60 2.36 -22.31
C GLY A 44 13.43 0.87 -22.59
N GLU A 45 14.42 0.26 -23.23
CA GLU A 45 14.57 -1.20 -23.31
C GLU A 45 15.50 -1.63 -22.18
N PHE A 46 15.11 -2.67 -21.44
CA PHE A 46 15.85 -3.18 -20.29
C PHE A 46 16.02 -4.70 -20.41
N GLU A 47 17.18 -5.21 -20.02
CA GLU A 47 17.45 -6.65 -20.00
C GLU A 47 17.00 -7.22 -18.65
N PHE A 48 15.98 -8.05 -18.70
CA PHE A 48 15.49 -8.83 -17.57
C PHE A 48 16.10 -10.24 -17.59
N PRO A 49 16.31 -10.87 -16.42
CA PRO A 49 16.89 -12.20 -16.37
C PRO A 49 16.01 -13.19 -17.14
N LYS A 50 16.59 -13.78 -18.20
CA LYS A 50 16.04 -15.00 -18.80
C LYS A 50 16.24 -16.09 -17.77
N PHE A 51 15.17 -16.71 -17.28
CA PHE A 51 15.30 -17.69 -16.22
C PHE A 51 14.75 -19.04 -16.62
N GLU A 52 15.53 -20.07 -16.31
CA GLU A 52 15.26 -21.50 -16.52
C GLU A 52 14.66 -22.15 -15.26
N GLY A 53 14.24 -21.37 -14.26
CA GLY A 53 13.56 -21.83 -13.03
C GLY A 53 12.37 -20.95 -12.64
N GLN A 54 11.92 -21.04 -11.38
CA GLN A 54 10.78 -20.26 -10.88
C GLN A 54 11.18 -19.07 -9.99
N TRP A 55 10.44 -17.96 -10.08
CA TRP A 55 10.59 -16.79 -9.21
C TRP A 55 9.56 -16.88 -8.09
N ALA A 56 10.00 -16.93 -6.83
CA ALA A 56 9.09 -16.89 -5.69
C ALA A 56 8.30 -15.57 -5.68
N LYS A 57 9.01 -14.46 -5.95
CA LYS A 57 8.42 -13.14 -6.14
C LYS A 57 9.20 -12.30 -7.14
N ILE A 58 8.49 -11.41 -7.84
CA ILE A 58 9.05 -10.28 -8.57
C ILE A 58 8.45 -9.01 -7.98
N LEU A 59 9.27 -8.20 -7.33
CA LEU A 59 8.83 -6.94 -6.73
C LEU A 59 9.28 -5.75 -7.59
N MET A 60 8.34 -4.96 -8.09
CA MET A 60 8.62 -3.67 -8.69
C MET A 60 8.64 -2.61 -7.59
N ILE A 61 9.80 -2.00 -7.36
CA ILE A 61 9.99 -0.93 -6.40
C ILE A 61 10.04 0.38 -7.17
N ARG A 62 9.05 1.26 -6.94
CA ARG A 62 8.94 2.58 -7.54
C ARG A 62 9.13 3.63 -6.46
N HIS A 63 10.07 4.55 -6.63
CA HIS A 63 10.16 5.76 -5.83
C HIS A 63 9.79 6.97 -6.67
N LEU A 64 9.05 7.88 -6.06
CA LEU A 64 8.76 9.20 -6.61
C LEU A 64 9.27 10.28 -5.67
N LYS A 65 9.88 11.32 -6.23
CA LYS A 65 10.47 12.41 -5.45
C LYS A 65 10.11 13.76 -6.07
N CYS A 66 9.71 14.71 -5.21
CA CYS A 66 9.65 16.12 -5.59
C CYS A 66 11.05 16.72 -5.66
N ASP A 67 11.38 17.39 -6.75
CA ASP A 67 12.69 17.96 -6.98
C ASP A 67 12.58 19.22 -7.85
N SER A 68 13.26 20.30 -7.46
CA SER A 68 13.20 21.58 -8.21
C SER A 68 13.78 21.48 -9.63
N ALA A 69 14.50 20.40 -9.95
CA ALA A 69 14.98 20.13 -11.30
C ALA A 69 13.87 19.72 -12.29
N THR A 70 12.67 19.34 -11.83
CA THR A 70 11.56 19.04 -12.73
C THR A 70 11.12 20.30 -13.47
N THR A 71 10.97 20.22 -14.79
CA THR A 71 10.75 21.40 -15.65
C THR A 71 9.28 21.64 -16.02
N ARG A 72 8.35 20.83 -15.49
CA ARG A 72 6.95 20.81 -15.94
C ARG A 72 6.10 21.95 -15.42
N ASP A 73 6.37 22.42 -14.20
CA ASP A 73 5.77 23.62 -13.66
C ASP A 73 6.66 24.27 -12.59
N LYS A 74 6.12 25.22 -11.83
CA LYS A 74 6.84 26.01 -10.82
C LYS A 74 7.03 25.28 -9.48
N PHE A 75 6.43 24.12 -9.30
CA PHE A 75 6.50 23.34 -8.07
C PHE A 75 7.48 22.17 -8.25
N PRO A 76 8.18 21.74 -7.18
CA PRO A 76 9.09 20.58 -7.26
C PRO A 76 8.40 19.24 -7.60
N CYS A 77 7.09 19.16 -7.42
CA CYS A 77 6.24 18.10 -7.95
C CYS A 77 5.14 18.79 -8.77
N GLY A 78 4.65 18.13 -9.82
CA GLY A 78 3.55 18.64 -10.63
C GLY A 78 2.38 19.15 -9.78
N GLU A 79 1.84 20.31 -10.13
CA GLU A 79 0.78 21.02 -9.43
C GLU A 79 -0.48 20.16 -9.31
N TRP A 80 -0.75 19.37 -10.35
CA TRP A 80 -1.96 18.59 -10.54
C TRP A 80 -1.71 17.10 -10.45
N ASP A 81 -2.79 16.38 -10.21
CA ASP A 81 -2.89 14.95 -10.26
C ASP A 81 -3.06 14.46 -11.70
N TYR A 82 -2.12 13.63 -12.16
CA TYR A 82 -2.07 13.15 -13.53
C TYR A 82 -2.05 11.63 -13.52
N SER A 83 -2.94 11.02 -14.31
CA SER A 83 -2.89 9.58 -14.53
C SER A 83 -1.63 9.19 -15.31
N THR A 84 -0.94 8.18 -14.81
CA THR A 84 0.23 7.55 -15.41
C THR A 84 0.15 6.03 -15.22
N ASN A 85 0.96 5.29 -15.95
CA ASN A 85 1.02 3.85 -15.84
C ASN A 85 2.42 3.34 -16.17
N THR A 86 2.72 2.15 -15.68
CA THR A 86 3.86 1.36 -16.09
C THR A 86 3.39 0.30 -17.07
N VAL A 87 3.96 0.33 -18.28
CA VAL A 87 3.59 -0.54 -19.40
C VAL A 87 4.81 -1.30 -19.88
N ALA A 88 4.69 -2.63 -19.94
CA ALA A 88 5.61 -3.51 -20.63
C ALA A 88 5.14 -3.75 -22.06
N THR A 89 6.02 -3.53 -23.04
CA THR A 89 5.75 -3.81 -24.44
C THR A 89 6.55 -5.03 -24.87
N VAL A 90 5.83 -6.09 -25.23
CA VAL A 90 6.38 -7.39 -25.60
C VAL A 90 6.28 -7.56 -27.11
N LYS A 91 7.35 -8.05 -27.74
CA LYS A 91 7.34 -8.43 -29.15
C LYS A 91 6.87 -9.88 -29.27
N LYS A 92 5.79 -10.10 -30.02
CA LYS A 92 5.25 -11.43 -30.32
C LYS A 92 6.07 -12.13 -31.40
N ALA A 93 5.89 -13.45 -31.51
CA ALA A 93 6.55 -14.29 -32.51
C ALA A 93 6.24 -13.86 -33.96
N ASP A 94 5.02 -13.35 -34.20
CA ASP A 94 4.58 -12.78 -35.48
C ASP A 94 5.15 -11.38 -35.79
N GLY A 95 6.00 -10.84 -34.91
CA GLY A 95 6.61 -9.52 -35.04
C GLY A 95 5.77 -8.36 -34.52
N THR A 96 4.51 -8.57 -34.14
CA THR A 96 3.66 -7.54 -33.55
C THR A 96 4.11 -7.16 -32.15
N LYS A 97 3.72 -5.97 -31.69
CA LYS A 97 3.99 -5.50 -30.32
C LYS A 97 2.68 -5.46 -29.54
N GLU A 98 2.67 -6.09 -28.38
CA GLU A 98 1.56 -6.01 -27.43
C GLU A 98 1.99 -5.26 -26.17
N LYS A 99 1.06 -4.47 -25.61
CA LYS A 99 1.29 -3.67 -24.41
C LYS A 99 0.53 -4.29 -23.24
N PHE A 100 1.22 -4.46 -22.12
CA PHE A 100 0.65 -4.92 -20.86
C PHE A 100 0.83 -3.83 -19.82
N GLU A 101 -0.28 -3.32 -19.29
CA GLU A 101 -0.24 -2.47 -18.11
C GLU A 101 0.08 -3.33 -16.88
N ILE A 102 1.23 -3.06 -16.26
CA ILE A 102 1.65 -3.75 -15.04
C ILE A 102 1.31 -2.96 -13.77
N GLU A 103 1.07 -1.65 -13.92
CA GLU A 103 0.66 -0.74 -12.86
C GLU A 103 -0.02 0.50 -13.46
N ALA A 104 -1.09 0.98 -12.82
CA ALA A 104 -1.72 2.27 -13.08
C ALA A 104 -1.67 3.12 -11.82
N PHE A 105 -1.49 4.43 -11.96
CA PHE A 105 -1.20 5.35 -10.87
C PHE A 105 -1.72 6.75 -11.16
N VAL A 106 -2.08 7.51 -10.13
CA VAL A 106 -2.37 8.93 -10.25
C VAL A 106 -1.40 9.72 -9.38
N THR A 107 -0.70 10.69 -9.96
CA THR A 107 0.26 11.51 -9.21
C THR A 107 -0.41 12.33 -8.12
N PRO A 108 0.30 12.65 -7.02
CA PRO A 108 -0.27 13.52 -6.00
C PRO A 108 -0.36 14.96 -6.49
N TYR A 109 -1.13 15.80 -5.80
CA TYR A 109 -1.01 17.24 -5.95
C TYR A 109 0.31 17.73 -5.32
N GLY A 110 1.19 18.34 -6.12
CA GLY A 110 2.54 18.73 -5.69
C GLY A 110 2.64 20.02 -4.87
N LYS A 111 1.56 20.81 -4.77
CA LYS A 111 1.54 22.06 -3.99
C LYS A 111 1.88 21.81 -2.52
N ARG A 112 3.07 22.24 -2.09
CA ARG A 112 3.59 22.10 -0.71
C ARG A 112 3.61 20.64 -0.22
N LEU A 113 3.68 19.70 -1.16
CA LEU A 113 3.76 18.29 -0.84
C LEU A 113 5.15 17.95 -0.31
N TRP A 114 5.21 17.27 0.83
CA TRP A 114 6.40 16.56 1.25
C TRP A 114 6.26 15.09 0.81
N PHE A 115 7.20 14.62 -0.02
CA PHE A 115 7.07 13.32 -0.69
C PHE A 115 8.32 12.43 -0.50
N GLY A 116 8.58 12.04 0.74
CA GLY A 116 9.67 11.10 1.09
C GLY A 116 11.08 11.71 1.16
N GLY A 117 11.21 13.03 1.00
CA GLY A 117 12.51 13.73 1.10
C GLY A 117 13.50 13.30 0.03
N GLU A 118 14.78 13.14 0.40
CA GLU A 118 15.85 12.78 -0.56
C GLU A 118 15.70 11.37 -1.14
N ASN A 119 15.12 10.44 -0.39
CA ASN A 119 14.93 9.06 -0.82
C ASN A 119 13.68 8.86 -1.70
N GLY A 120 12.81 9.87 -1.75
CA GLY A 120 11.49 9.76 -2.38
C GLY A 120 10.54 8.84 -1.63
N TRP A 121 9.26 8.90 -2.01
CA TRP A 121 8.21 8.04 -1.50
C TRP A 121 8.23 6.67 -2.18
N LYS A 122 8.30 5.60 -1.39
CA LYS A 122 8.40 4.23 -1.91
C LYS A 122 7.03 3.56 -2.10
N TYR A 123 6.81 3.04 -3.30
CA TYR A 123 5.75 2.09 -3.64
C TYR A 123 6.36 0.72 -3.96
N VAL A 124 5.74 -0.35 -3.46
CA VAL A 124 6.13 -1.73 -3.72
C VAL A 124 4.96 -2.45 -4.37
N TYR A 125 5.18 -3.00 -5.55
CA TYR A 125 4.19 -3.78 -6.27
C TYR A 125 4.69 -5.21 -6.43
N ASP A 126 3.84 -6.17 -6.05
CA ASP A 126 4.04 -7.56 -6.43
C ASP A 126 3.60 -7.73 -7.89
N VAL A 127 4.58 -7.92 -8.77
CA VAL A 127 4.40 -8.10 -10.22
C VAL A 127 4.78 -9.51 -10.66
N THR A 128 4.77 -10.47 -9.72
CA THR A 128 5.13 -11.88 -9.98
C THR A 128 4.27 -12.50 -11.08
N ASP A 129 2.98 -12.14 -11.15
CA ASP A 129 2.05 -12.59 -12.20
C ASP A 129 2.50 -12.19 -13.63
N TYR A 130 3.42 -11.23 -13.76
CA TYR A 130 3.98 -10.81 -15.05
C TYR A 130 5.32 -11.48 -15.38
N ALA A 131 5.75 -12.48 -14.62
CA ALA A 131 6.98 -13.24 -14.87
C ALA A 131 7.14 -13.69 -16.34
N PRO A 132 6.10 -14.20 -17.04
CA PRO A 132 6.24 -14.64 -18.43
C PRO A 132 6.66 -13.52 -19.41
N ILE A 133 6.37 -12.25 -19.09
CA ILE A 133 6.65 -11.10 -19.96
C ILE A 133 7.81 -10.23 -19.46
N LEU A 134 8.29 -10.46 -18.23
CA LEU A 134 9.44 -9.77 -17.63
C LEU A 134 10.72 -10.61 -17.79
N SER A 135 11.01 -11.02 -19.03
CA SER A 135 12.12 -11.91 -19.38
C SER A 135 12.82 -11.44 -20.66
N GLY A 136 14.15 -11.41 -20.65
CA GLY A 136 14.96 -10.90 -21.76
C GLY A 136 14.76 -9.41 -21.99
N LYS A 137 14.81 -8.97 -23.25
CA LYS A 137 14.64 -7.56 -23.61
C LYS A 137 13.18 -7.13 -23.54
N VAL A 138 12.89 -6.21 -22.62
CA VAL A 138 11.54 -5.65 -22.42
C VAL A 138 11.59 -4.14 -22.56
N GLU A 139 10.72 -3.59 -23.42
CA GLU A 139 10.50 -2.16 -23.53
C GLU A 139 9.52 -1.73 -22.42
N LEU A 140 9.97 -0.91 -21.47
CA LEU A 140 9.14 -0.33 -20.42
C LEU A 140 8.90 1.15 -20.67
N LYS A 141 7.69 1.61 -20.36
CA LYS A 141 7.31 3.02 -20.24
C LYS A 141 6.69 3.25 -18.86
N SER A 142 7.09 4.30 -18.14
CA SER A 142 6.52 4.64 -16.83
C SER A 142 6.64 6.13 -16.52
N GLY A 143 5.67 6.71 -15.80
CA GLY A 143 5.68 8.08 -15.30
C GLY A 143 5.27 9.17 -16.31
N ASN A 144 5.28 10.43 -15.87
CA ASN A 144 4.77 11.59 -16.63
C ASN A 144 5.63 12.87 -16.51
N ARG A 145 6.85 12.75 -15.92
CA ARG A 145 7.83 13.85 -15.69
C ARG A 145 7.40 14.94 -14.68
N GLN A 146 6.32 14.71 -13.93
CA GLN A 146 5.89 15.62 -12.86
C GLN A 146 6.70 15.40 -11.57
N GLU A 147 7.17 14.18 -11.37
CA GLU A 147 8.10 13.81 -10.32
C GLU A 147 9.34 13.14 -10.92
N LEU A 148 10.43 13.12 -10.15
CA LEU A 148 11.54 12.22 -10.44
C LEU A 148 11.12 10.77 -10.17
N LEU A 149 11.59 9.86 -11.02
CA LEU A 149 11.27 8.44 -10.96
C LEU A 149 12.54 7.62 -10.77
N ASP A 150 12.58 6.82 -9.71
CA ASP A 150 13.51 5.70 -9.56
C ASP A 150 12.69 4.42 -9.57
N MET A 151 13.11 3.43 -10.36
CA MET A 151 12.39 2.17 -10.45
C MET A 151 13.33 1.01 -10.67
N LYS A 152 13.12 -0.05 -9.89
CA LYS A 152 13.84 -1.31 -10.02
C LYS A 152 12.94 -2.51 -9.80
N PHE A 153 13.37 -3.65 -10.31
CA PHE A 153 12.71 -4.93 -10.11
C PHE A 153 13.63 -5.84 -9.29
N LEU A 154 13.07 -6.49 -8.28
CA LEU A 154 13.74 -7.49 -7.45
C LEU A 154 13.17 -8.87 -7.80
N PHE A 155 14.00 -9.71 -8.38
CA PHE A 155 13.67 -11.10 -8.74
C PHE A 155 14.19 -12.02 -7.65
N ILE A 156 13.28 -12.54 -6.83
CA ILE A 156 13.58 -13.38 -5.67
C ILE A 156 13.43 -14.84 -6.10
N LYS A 157 14.53 -15.58 -6.15
CA LYS A 157 14.52 -17.01 -6.51
C LYS A 157 13.73 -17.83 -5.49
N GLY A 158 13.02 -18.84 -5.99
CA GLY A 158 12.30 -19.83 -5.18
C GLY A 158 11.01 -20.29 -5.85
N THR A 159 10.27 -21.16 -5.18
CA THR A 159 8.99 -21.67 -5.69
C THR A 159 7.87 -20.64 -5.43
N PRO A 160 7.17 -20.13 -6.46
CA PRO A 160 6.00 -19.26 -6.29
C PRO A 160 4.84 -20.05 -5.70
N VAL A 161 3.82 -19.33 -5.24
CA VAL A 161 2.59 -19.93 -4.71
C VAL A 161 1.88 -20.78 -5.77
N ARG A 162 1.91 -20.32 -7.02
CA ARG A 162 1.52 -21.07 -8.22
C ARG A 162 2.45 -20.70 -9.36
N ASP A 163 2.72 -21.64 -10.24
CA ASP A 163 3.46 -21.35 -11.46
C ASP A 163 2.64 -20.46 -12.38
N VAL A 164 3.23 -19.35 -12.82
CA VAL A 164 2.60 -18.44 -13.78
C VAL A 164 2.89 -18.95 -15.19
N ILE A 165 1.85 -19.43 -15.87
CA ILE A 165 1.98 -20.02 -17.22
C ILE A 165 1.91 -18.93 -18.27
N SER A 166 0.90 -18.05 -18.20
CA SER A 166 0.71 -16.99 -19.19
C SER A 166 -0.07 -15.80 -18.64
N VAL A 167 0.12 -14.66 -19.31
CA VAL A 167 -0.72 -13.46 -19.18
C VAL A 167 -1.18 -13.06 -20.58
N GLU A 168 -2.47 -12.72 -20.71
CA GLU A 168 -3.04 -12.15 -21.93
C GLU A 168 -3.95 -10.97 -21.62
N ASN A 169 -4.06 -10.01 -22.55
CA ASN A 169 -5.06 -8.95 -22.43
C ASN A 169 -6.43 -9.48 -22.86
N LEU A 170 -7.43 -9.31 -22.00
CA LEU A 170 -8.83 -9.59 -22.31
C LEU A 170 -9.41 -8.54 -23.26
N TYR A 171 -8.94 -7.30 -23.15
CA TYR A 171 -9.29 -6.20 -24.03
C TYR A 171 -8.09 -5.29 -24.25
N PRO A 172 -8.04 -4.51 -25.35
CA PRO A 172 -7.02 -3.47 -25.48
C PRO A 172 -7.08 -2.53 -24.27
N MET A 173 -5.93 -2.20 -23.67
CA MET A 173 -5.92 -1.16 -22.65
C MET A 173 -6.22 0.19 -23.31
N GLY A 174 -6.96 1.06 -22.64
CA GLY A 174 -7.32 2.34 -23.24
C GLY A 174 -8.20 3.21 -22.36
N SER A 175 -8.50 4.40 -22.89
CA SER A 175 -9.54 5.28 -22.35
C SER A 175 -10.77 5.16 -23.24
N TYR A 176 -11.90 4.79 -22.65
CA TYR A 176 -13.16 4.57 -23.35
C TYR A 176 -14.21 5.55 -22.83
N LYS A 177 -15.05 6.08 -23.73
CA LYS A 177 -16.19 6.90 -23.32
C LYS A 177 -17.18 6.07 -22.54
N TYR A 178 -17.81 6.66 -21.54
CA TYR A 178 -18.83 5.99 -20.75
C TYR A 178 -20.01 5.57 -21.63
N GLU A 179 -20.43 6.43 -22.56
CA GLU A 179 -21.45 6.10 -23.57
C GLU A 179 -21.13 4.82 -24.34
N ASP A 180 -19.90 4.71 -24.86
CA ASP A 180 -19.50 3.58 -25.71
C ASP A 180 -19.40 2.25 -24.93
N LEU A 181 -19.09 2.31 -23.65
CA LEU A 181 -19.08 1.14 -22.77
C LEU A 181 -20.49 0.73 -22.35
N SER A 182 -21.34 1.71 -22.02
CA SER A 182 -22.73 1.50 -21.61
C SER A 182 -23.59 0.97 -22.76
N ASP A 183 -23.38 1.47 -23.98
CA ASP A 183 -24.10 1.06 -25.19
C ASP A 183 -23.52 -0.19 -25.86
N ASP A 184 -22.54 -0.84 -25.24
CA ASP A 184 -21.83 -2.02 -25.78
C ASP A 184 -21.24 -1.80 -27.20
N LYS A 185 -20.67 -0.60 -27.43
CA LYS A 185 -19.94 -0.24 -28.67
C LYS A 185 -18.45 -0.57 -28.56
N LYS A 186 -17.93 -0.70 -27.34
CA LYS A 186 -16.53 -1.01 -27.02
C LYS A 186 -16.46 -2.08 -25.95
N LEU A 187 -15.41 -2.90 -26.02
CA LEU A 187 -15.19 -4.05 -25.14
C LEU A 187 -16.28 -5.11 -25.24
N GLN A 188 -16.80 -5.28 -26.47
CA GLN A 188 -17.88 -6.20 -26.80
C GLN A 188 -17.51 -7.66 -26.51
N THR A 189 -18.55 -8.50 -26.50
CA THR A 189 -18.41 -9.93 -26.29
C THR A 189 -17.38 -10.55 -27.23
N ARG A 190 -16.47 -11.35 -26.67
CA ARG A 190 -15.46 -12.11 -27.41
C ARG A 190 -15.43 -13.57 -26.96
N LYS A 191 -14.97 -14.45 -27.85
CA LYS A 191 -14.58 -15.79 -27.43
C LYS A 191 -13.29 -15.72 -26.61
N LEU A 192 -13.31 -16.34 -25.44
CA LEU A 192 -12.16 -16.53 -24.57
C LEU A 192 -11.92 -18.03 -24.44
N VAL A 193 -10.70 -18.47 -24.78
CA VAL A 193 -10.27 -19.85 -24.66
C VAL A 193 -9.29 -19.93 -23.50
N PHE A 194 -9.61 -20.73 -22.49
CA PHE A 194 -8.75 -20.91 -21.33
C PHE A 194 -7.56 -21.80 -21.67
N ASN A 195 -6.36 -21.42 -21.22
CA ASN A 195 -5.13 -22.18 -21.50
C ASN A 195 -5.26 -23.63 -20.99
N PRO A 196 -5.16 -24.66 -21.86
CA PRO A 196 -5.37 -26.07 -21.47
C PRO A 196 -4.30 -26.63 -20.51
N GLU A 197 -3.14 -25.99 -20.42
CA GLU A 197 -2.05 -26.41 -19.51
C GLU A 197 -2.27 -25.92 -18.08
N ALA A 198 -3.13 -24.91 -17.90
CA ALA A 198 -3.40 -24.31 -16.61
C ALA A 198 -4.36 -25.14 -15.74
N LYS A 199 -4.37 -24.83 -14.45
CA LYS A 199 -5.23 -25.44 -13.42
C LYS A 199 -6.11 -24.43 -12.71
N THR A 200 -5.67 -23.17 -12.66
CA THR A 200 -6.45 -22.06 -12.11
C THR A 200 -6.21 -20.79 -12.92
N TYR A 201 -7.13 -19.84 -12.84
CA TYR A 201 -7.05 -18.59 -13.59
C TYR A 201 -7.44 -17.41 -12.71
N ARG A 202 -6.89 -16.24 -13.01
CA ARG A 202 -7.28 -14.96 -12.39
C ARG A 202 -7.56 -13.93 -13.46
N MET A 203 -8.72 -13.27 -13.36
CA MET A 203 -9.00 -12.06 -14.12
C MET A 203 -8.59 -10.85 -13.29
N ARG A 204 -7.86 -9.90 -13.88
CA ARG A 204 -7.44 -8.66 -13.24
C ARG A 204 -8.04 -7.47 -13.98
N ALA A 205 -8.61 -6.53 -13.23
CA ALA A 205 -9.04 -5.23 -13.74
C ALA A 205 -8.32 -4.09 -13.03
N ARG A 206 -7.93 -3.05 -13.78
CA ARG A 206 -7.58 -1.73 -13.22
C ARG A 206 -8.38 -0.69 -13.97
N ILE A 207 -9.20 0.07 -13.24
CA ILE A 207 -10.17 0.99 -13.82
C ILE A 207 -10.10 2.31 -13.05
N SER A 208 -9.96 3.42 -13.77
CA SER A 208 -10.12 4.77 -13.21
C SER A 208 -11.11 5.56 -14.04
N GLY A 209 -12.11 6.16 -13.37
CA GLY A 209 -13.07 7.05 -14.00
C GLY A 209 -12.57 8.51 -14.05
N HIS A 210 -12.95 9.23 -15.11
CA HIS A 210 -12.49 10.59 -15.42
C HIS A 210 -13.62 11.43 -16.03
N GLY A 211 -13.60 12.75 -15.77
CA GLY A 211 -14.56 13.71 -16.32
C GLY A 211 -15.51 14.28 -15.25
N HIS A 212 -16.23 15.34 -15.62
CA HIS A 212 -17.13 16.09 -14.74
C HIS A 212 -18.48 16.35 -15.45
N TYR A 213 -19.12 15.28 -15.89
CA TYR A 213 -20.34 15.33 -16.71
C TYR A 213 -21.59 14.96 -15.91
N GLY A 214 -22.71 15.63 -16.21
CA GLY A 214 -23.98 15.38 -15.54
C GLY A 214 -23.98 15.76 -14.05
N PRO A 215 -25.06 15.44 -13.32
CA PRO A 215 -25.29 15.93 -11.96
C PRO A 215 -24.33 15.34 -10.92
N ARG A 216 -23.74 14.16 -11.19
CA ARG A 216 -22.79 13.47 -10.30
C ARG A 216 -21.33 13.67 -10.71
N ASN A 217 -21.05 14.56 -11.66
CA ASN A 217 -19.71 14.78 -12.21
C ASN A 217 -19.06 13.46 -12.68
N CYS A 218 -19.78 12.68 -13.49
CA CYS A 218 -19.24 11.44 -14.02
C CYS A 218 -18.04 11.73 -14.95
N CYS A 219 -16.97 10.94 -14.90
CA CYS A 219 -16.88 9.69 -14.16
C CYS A 219 -15.78 9.69 -13.11
N GLU A 220 -15.26 10.86 -12.75
CA GLU A 220 -14.27 10.97 -11.67
C GLU A 220 -14.93 10.78 -10.29
N TRP A 221 -16.12 11.34 -10.10
CA TRP A 221 -16.78 11.49 -8.80
C TRP A 221 -18.00 10.59 -8.63
N ASP A 222 -18.18 9.64 -9.53
CA ASP A 222 -19.38 8.82 -9.57
C ASP A 222 -19.03 7.33 -9.51
N ASN A 223 -19.53 6.66 -8.47
CA ASN A 223 -19.38 5.22 -8.30
C ASN A 223 -20.26 4.49 -9.31
N LYS A 224 -19.65 3.64 -10.14
CA LYS A 224 -20.36 2.76 -11.06
C LYS A 224 -20.07 1.30 -10.78
N LYS A 225 -21.09 0.47 -11.04
CA LYS A 225 -20.95 -0.99 -11.07
C LYS A 225 -20.36 -1.45 -12.40
N HIS A 226 -19.37 -2.32 -12.33
CA HIS A 226 -18.72 -3.00 -13.44
C HIS A 226 -19.00 -4.50 -13.36
N THR A 227 -19.09 -5.17 -14.50
CA THR A 227 -19.48 -6.58 -14.56
C THR A 227 -18.69 -7.32 -15.63
N TYR A 228 -18.19 -8.50 -15.29
CA TYR A 228 -17.75 -9.51 -16.25
C TYR A 228 -18.86 -10.55 -16.41
N TYR A 229 -19.15 -10.91 -17.65
CA TYR A 229 -20.09 -11.98 -17.98
C TYR A 229 -19.39 -13.15 -18.64
N ALA A 230 -19.88 -14.35 -18.38
CA ALA A 230 -19.52 -15.58 -19.07
C ALA A 230 -20.81 -16.21 -19.61
N ASN A 231 -20.93 -16.35 -20.93
CA ASN A 231 -22.12 -16.89 -21.59
C ASN A 231 -23.42 -16.16 -21.16
N LYS A 232 -23.38 -14.83 -21.12
CA LYS A 232 -24.46 -13.93 -20.68
C LYS A 232 -24.87 -14.05 -19.20
N GLN A 233 -24.18 -14.87 -18.41
CA GLN A 233 -24.36 -14.93 -16.96
C GLN A 233 -23.30 -14.07 -16.28
N VAL A 234 -23.67 -13.40 -15.19
CA VAL A 234 -22.71 -12.66 -14.35
C VAL A 234 -21.65 -13.62 -13.84
N LEU A 235 -20.39 -13.34 -14.18
CA LEU A 235 -19.24 -14.03 -13.63
C LEU A 235 -18.72 -13.31 -12.39
N PHE A 236 -18.52 -11.98 -12.52
CA PHE A 236 -18.12 -11.10 -11.43
C PHE A 236 -18.79 -9.75 -11.60
N HIS A 237 -19.08 -9.08 -10.49
CA HIS A 237 -19.47 -7.68 -10.48
C HIS A 237 -18.82 -6.97 -9.29
N TRP A 238 -18.48 -5.71 -9.46
CA TRP A 238 -17.84 -4.90 -8.43
C TRP A 238 -18.11 -3.42 -8.69
N ASN A 239 -17.92 -2.61 -7.66
CA ASN A 239 -18.00 -1.17 -7.78
C ASN A 239 -16.59 -0.61 -7.92
N VAL A 240 -16.42 0.39 -8.78
CA VAL A 240 -15.15 1.14 -8.89
C VAL A 240 -15.31 2.44 -8.11
N TRP A 241 -14.84 2.41 -6.87
CA TRP A 241 -14.86 3.52 -5.93
C TRP A 241 -13.72 3.37 -4.94
N LYS A 242 -13.08 4.48 -4.59
CA LYS A 242 -11.95 4.49 -3.68
C LYS A 242 -12.09 5.63 -2.66
N ASP A 243 -12.01 5.24 -1.40
CA ASP A 243 -11.92 6.14 -0.26
C ASP A 243 -10.53 6.79 -0.19
N CYS A 244 -10.50 8.13 -0.26
CA CYS A 244 -9.26 8.88 -0.27
C CYS A 244 -8.88 9.51 1.07
N GLY A 245 -9.79 9.54 2.05
CA GLY A 245 -9.58 10.17 3.35
C GLY A 245 -8.41 9.56 4.14
N HIS A 246 -8.13 8.28 3.90
CA HIS A 246 -7.07 7.53 4.58
C HIS A 246 -5.69 7.55 3.89
N ASN A 247 -5.52 8.34 2.82
CA ASN A 247 -4.30 8.32 2.00
C ASN A 247 -3.02 8.62 2.80
N ALA A 248 -2.03 7.74 2.74
CA ALA A 248 -0.74 7.94 3.41
C ALA A 248 0.05 9.13 2.83
N VAL A 249 -0.19 9.50 1.57
CA VAL A 249 0.37 10.69 0.94
C VAL A 249 -0.52 11.88 1.30
N PHE A 250 -0.17 12.59 2.37
CA PHE A 250 -0.88 13.79 2.81
C PHE A 250 0.09 14.75 3.48
N PRO A 251 -0.27 16.02 3.67
CA PRO A 251 -1.33 16.71 2.92
C PRO A 251 -0.87 16.95 1.49
N GLN A 252 -1.82 17.06 0.56
CA GLN A 252 -1.52 17.45 -0.82
C GLN A 252 -2.25 18.76 -1.08
N GLY A 253 -1.60 19.82 -1.57
CA GLY A 253 -2.23 21.15 -1.70
C GLY A 253 -3.34 21.26 -2.77
N GLY A 254 -4.01 20.16 -3.11
CA GLY A 254 -5.17 20.03 -3.99
C GLY A 254 -6.37 19.42 -3.26
N THR A 255 -7.33 18.86 -3.98
CA THR A 255 -8.56 18.26 -3.42
C THR A 255 -8.39 16.77 -3.14
N TRP A 256 -7.23 16.33 -2.65
CA TRP A 256 -6.85 14.91 -2.51
C TRP A 256 -7.75 14.06 -1.62
N GLN A 257 -8.48 14.71 -0.71
CA GLN A 257 -9.29 14.07 0.32
C GLN A 257 -10.56 13.41 -0.19
N PHE A 258 -11.13 13.88 -1.30
CA PHE A 258 -12.43 13.41 -1.79
C PHE A 258 -12.34 12.04 -2.48
N ASP A 259 -13.39 11.25 -2.43
CA ASP A 259 -13.41 9.94 -3.07
C ASP A 259 -13.57 10.01 -4.59
N ARG A 260 -12.94 9.07 -5.30
CA ARG A 260 -13.04 8.96 -6.76
C ARG A 260 -13.25 7.53 -7.23
N ALA A 261 -13.67 7.40 -8.48
CA ALA A 261 -13.87 6.13 -9.16
C ALA A 261 -12.54 5.38 -9.40
N GLY A 262 -12.07 4.65 -8.39
CA GLY A 262 -10.98 3.66 -8.48
C GLY A 262 -9.57 4.19 -8.25
N TRP A 263 -9.42 5.45 -7.84
CA TRP A 263 -8.11 6.06 -7.64
C TRP A 263 -8.16 7.20 -6.62
N CYS A 264 -7.00 7.52 -6.04
CA CYS A 264 -6.79 8.74 -5.24
C CYS A 264 -5.50 9.40 -5.71
N PRO A 265 -5.40 10.74 -5.70
CA PRO A 265 -4.14 11.43 -5.96
C PRO A 265 -3.00 10.88 -5.12
N GLY A 266 -1.86 10.56 -5.74
CA GLY A 266 -0.69 10.00 -5.06
C GLY A 266 -0.80 8.52 -4.74
N THR A 267 -1.71 7.77 -5.35
CA THR A 267 -1.88 6.34 -5.09
C THR A 267 -1.96 5.52 -6.38
N PRO A 268 -1.68 4.22 -6.31
CA PRO A 268 -2.05 3.30 -7.38
C PRO A 268 -3.56 3.31 -7.63
N VAL A 269 -3.95 3.11 -8.89
CA VAL A 269 -5.32 2.73 -9.23
C VAL A 269 -5.59 1.35 -8.64
N ASP A 270 -6.78 1.15 -8.07
CA ASP A 270 -7.10 -0.12 -7.43
C ASP A 270 -7.06 -1.28 -8.43
N THR A 271 -6.50 -2.39 -7.97
CA THR A 271 -6.41 -3.63 -8.73
C THR A 271 -7.44 -4.60 -8.20
N TYR A 272 -8.35 -5.02 -9.07
CA TYR A 272 -9.40 -5.98 -8.75
C TYR A 272 -9.02 -7.33 -9.33
N ASP A 273 -8.72 -8.29 -8.45
CA ASP A 273 -8.35 -9.65 -8.79
C ASP A 273 -9.49 -10.62 -8.51
N PHE A 274 -9.87 -11.39 -9.51
CA PHE A 274 -10.96 -12.35 -9.45
C PHE A 274 -10.44 -13.74 -9.77
N GLU A 275 -10.39 -14.63 -8.77
CA GLU A 275 -10.10 -16.04 -9.00
C GLU A 275 -11.27 -16.68 -9.75
N VAL A 276 -11.00 -17.18 -10.96
CA VAL A 276 -12.02 -17.78 -11.82
C VAL A 276 -12.53 -19.06 -11.16
N PRO A 277 -13.85 -19.26 -11.01
CA PRO A 277 -14.38 -20.42 -10.30
C PRO A 277 -13.98 -21.73 -10.99
N GLN A 278 -13.72 -22.78 -10.21
CA GLN A 278 -13.28 -24.10 -10.69
C GLN A 278 -14.24 -24.78 -11.67
N ARG A 279 -15.47 -24.29 -11.83
CA ARG A 279 -16.41 -24.79 -12.84
C ARG A 279 -15.90 -24.55 -14.27
N VAL A 280 -14.98 -23.61 -14.47
CA VAL A 280 -14.26 -23.42 -15.74
C VAL A 280 -13.11 -24.41 -15.80
N GLN A 281 -13.15 -25.31 -16.77
CA GLN A 281 -12.14 -26.34 -16.99
C GLN A 281 -11.03 -25.86 -17.96
N PRO A 282 -9.83 -26.46 -17.89
CA PRO A 282 -8.77 -26.18 -18.85
C PRO A 282 -9.21 -26.50 -20.28
N GLY A 283 -8.97 -25.57 -21.20
CA GLY A 283 -9.40 -25.67 -22.60
C GLY A 283 -10.85 -25.23 -22.86
N ASP A 284 -11.62 -24.89 -21.83
CA ASP A 284 -12.97 -24.37 -22.01
C ASP A 284 -12.97 -23.11 -22.88
N THR A 285 -14.06 -22.94 -23.63
CA THR A 285 -14.33 -21.72 -24.38
C THR A 285 -15.60 -21.09 -23.86
N ILE A 286 -15.54 -19.80 -23.52
CA ILE A 286 -16.70 -19.02 -23.11
C ILE A 286 -16.87 -17.80 -24.02
N ASN A 287 -18.11 -17.31 -24.11
CA ASN A 287 -18.37 -15.96 -24.57
C ASN A 287 -18.17 -15.02 -23.37
N PHE A 288 -17.01 -14.37 -23.33
CA PHE A 288 -16.63 -13.42 -22.29
C PHE A 288 -17.06 -12.02 -22.72
N ASP A 289 -17.62 -11.27 -21.78
CA ASP A 289 -18.12 -9.93 -22.03
C ASP A 289 -17.88 -9.02 -20.83
N TYR A 290 -17.78 -7.72 -21.08
CA TYR A 290 -17.64 -6.71 -20.05
C TYR A 290 -18.77 -5.67 -20.18
N GLY A 291 -19.41 -5.36 -19.05
CA GLY A 291 -20.42 -4.32 -18.98
C GLY A 291 -20.17 -3.36 -17.83
N ILE A 292 -20.75 -2.18 -17.95
CA ILE A 292 -20.82 -1.16 -16.91
C ILE A 292 -22.29 -0.76 -16.70
N GLU A 293 -22.62 -0.29 -15.50
CA GLU A 293 -23.91 0.29 -15.19
C GLU A 293 -24.35 1.30 -16.27
N PRO A 294 -25.55 1.15 -16.85
CA PRO A 294 -26.04 2.08 -17.86
C PRO A 294 -26.18 3.50 -17.31
N TYR A 295 -25.86 4.50 -18.13
CA TYR A 295 -26.13 5.89 -17.76
C TYR A 295 -27.64 6.20 -17.86
N SER A 296 -28.08 7.22 -17.12
CA SER A 296 -29.37 7.88 -17.38
C SER A 296 -29.15 9.04 -18.35
N ASP A 297 -30.16 9.46 -19.10
CA ASP A 297 -30.11 10.63 -20.01
C ASP A 297 -30.03 11.97 -19.23
N ASN A 298 -29.03 12.11 -18.37
CA ASN A 298 -28.77 13.24 -17.46
C ASN A 298 -27.45 13.96 -17.80
N GLY A 299 -26.81 13.60 -18.91
CA GLY A 299 -25.56 14.20 -19.38
C GLY A 299 -24.28 13.47 -18.96
N GLU A 300 -24.33 12.41 -18.13
CA GLU A 300 -23.14 11.67 -17.65
C GLU A 300 -22.35 10.97 -18.78
N LYS A 301 -23.00 10.69 -19.92
CA LYS A 301 -22.45 9.89 -21.03
C LYS A 301 -21.10 10.40 -21.59
N GLY A 302 -20.78 11.68 -21.39
CA GLY A 302 -19.52 12.30 -21.82
C GLY A 302 -18.29 11.92 -20.99
N GLY A 303 -18.47 11.29 -19.83
CA GLY A 303 -17.37 10.81 -18.99
C GLY A 303 -16.56 9.69 -19.65
N SER A 304 -15.46 9.28 -19.01
CA SER A 304 -14.60 8.24 -19.56
C SER A 304 -13.96 7.37 -18.49
N TYR A 305 -13.53 6.18 -18.87
CA TYR A 305 -12.80 5.27 -18.01
C TYR A 305 -11.51 4.82 -18.68
N ARG A 306 -10.39 4.92 -17.95
CA ARG A 306 -9.13 4.30 -18.34
C ARG A 306 -9.07 2.90 -17.73
N GLN A 307 -8.88 1.89 -18.57
CA GLN A 307 -9.09 0.50 -18.18
C GLN A 307 -7.99 -0.42 -18.73
N SER A 308 -7.62 -1.42 -17.94
CA SER A 308 -6.92 -2.63 -18.38
C SER A 308 -7.60 -3.88 -17.82
N HIS A 309 -7.71 -4.91 -18.65
CA HIS A 309 -8.34 -6.19 -18.32
C HIS A 309 -7.43 -7.32 -18.77
N GLN A 310 -7.00 -8.18 -17.86
CA GLN A 310 -6.00 -9.22 -18.13
C GLN A 310 -6.44 -10.57 -17.56
N LEU A 311 -6.08 -11.66 -18.23
CA LEU A 311 -6.23 -13.02 -17.73
C LEU A 311 -4.84 -13.59 -17.45
N PHE A 312 -4.69 -14.14 -16.25
CA PHE A 312 -3.52 -14.90 -15.85
C PHE A 312 -3.90 -16.38 -15.74
N SER A 313 -3.05 -17.23 -16.30
CA SER A 313 -3.17 -18.69 -16.23
C SER A 313 -2.10 -19.24 -15.32
N TYR A 314 -2.49 -20.10 -14.38
CA TYR A 314 -1.58 -20.65 -13.39
C TYR A 314 -1.63 -22.18 -13.34
N GLY A 315 -0.53 -22.79 -12.90
CA GLY A 315 -0.49 -24.16 -12.44
C GLY A 315 -1.32 -24.39 -11.18
N ALA A 316 -1.24 -25.61 -10.63
CA ALA A 316 -1.81 -25.90 -9.32
C ALA A 316 -1.04 -25.15 -8.21
N PRO A 317 -1.64 -24.97 -7.01
CA PRO A 317 -0.89 -24.53 -5.84
C PRO A 317 0.33 -25.41 -5.60
N ASN A 318 1.49 -24.79 -5.44
CA ASN A 318 2.76 -25.49 -5.20
C ASN A 318 2.88 -26.00 -3.75
N PHE A 319 2.05 -25.48 -2.85
CA PHE A 319 2.04 -25.85 -1.43
C PHE A 319 0.65 -26.34 -0.99
N LYS A 320 0.63 -27.26 -0.03
CA LYS A 320 -0.55 -27.74 0.70
C LYS A 320 -0.70 -27.02 2.03
N VAL A 321 0.36 -26.87 2.80
CA VAL A 321 0.36 -26.26 4.14
C VAL A 321 1.46 -25.20 4.20
N ASP A 322 1.07 -23.94 4.05
CA ASP A 322 2.01 -22.83 3.95
C ASP A 322 1.38 -21.52 4.42
N ALA A 323 2.08 -20.79 5.29
CA ALA A 323 1.62 -19.51 5.84
C ALA A 323 2.69 -18.43 5.67
N THR A 324 2.35 -17.37 4.95
CA THR A 324 3.27 -16.27 4.64
C THR A 324 2.94 -15.00 5.42
N LEU A 325 3.97 -14.25 5.83
CA LEU A 325 3.81 -12.86 6.24
C LEU A 325 3.72 -12.00 4.99
N ALA A 326 2.54 -11.43 4.75
CA ALA A 326 2.32 -10.48 3.68
C ALA A 326 2.86 -9.09 4.07
N ASP A 327 2.75 -8.67 5.34
CA ASP A 327 3.24 -7.37 5.80
C ASP A 327 3.40 -7.27 7.33
N ILE A 328 4.20 -6.30 7.78
CA ILE A 328 4.19 -5.75 9.14
C ILE A 328 3.74 -4.29 9.04
N ILE A 329 2.47 -4.06 9.33
CA ILE A 329 1.83 -2.74 9.27
C ILE A 329 2.37 -1.85 10.40
N THR A 330 2.42 -2.37 11.62
CA THR A 330 3.01 -1.70 12.79
C THR A 330 3.77 -2.70 13.68
N PRO A 331 4.91 -2.30 14.28
CA PRO A 331 5.66 -1.07 14.04
C PRO A 331 6.42 -1.12 12.71
N SER A 332 6.45 0.01 11.99
CA SER A 332 7.08 0.11 10.68
C SER A 332 7.56 1.52 10.37
N SER A 333 8.57 1.64 9.51
CA SER A 333 9.04 2.90 8.95
C SER A 333 8.61 3.10 7.52
N GLN A 334 7.90 2.14 6.92
CA GLN A 334 7.43 2.18 5.54
C GLN A 334 6.43 3.34 5.34
N ASP A 335 6.55 4.03 4.21
CA ASP A 335 5.75 5.23 3.91
C ASP A 335 4.25 4.94 3.85
N ALA A 336 3.88 3.79 3.24
CA ALA A 336 2.51 3.31 3.14
C ALA A 336 1.80 3.16 4.51
N HIS A 337 2.56 2.92 5.58
CA HIS A 337 2.04 2.72 6.93
C HIS A 337 2.21 3.95 7.83
N SER A 338 2.59 5.09 7.26
CA SER A 338 2.89 6.32 8.02
C SER A 338 1.70 6.87 8.81
N ARG A 339 0.46 6.63 8.38
CA ARG A 339 -0.77 6.98 9.13
C ARG A 339 -0.94 6.17 10.43
N PHE A 340 -0.35 4.98 10.48
CA PHE A 340 -0.44 4.08 11.64
C PHE A 340 0.80 4.12 12.52
N ASN A 341 1.90 4.72 12.05
CA ASN A 341 3.20 4.71 12.72
C ASN A 341 3.67 6.12 13.09
N PRO A 342 4.43 6.29 14.20
CA PRO A 342 4.88 5.24 15.12
C PRO A 342 3.74 4.67 15.97
N ILE A 343 4.00 3.52 16.60
CA ILE A 343 3.15 2.96 17.66
C ILE A 343 3.94 2.91 18.96
N CYS A 344 3.23 2.73 20.08
CA CYS A 344 3.86 2.32 21.34
C CYS A 344 3.10 1.17 22.05
N SER A 345 2.09 0.60 21.40
CA SER A 345 1.23 -0.47 21.91
C SER A 345 1.27 -1.71 21.01
N ASN A 346 0.12 -2.11 20.45
CA ASN A 346 -0.13 -3.38 19.77
C ASN A 346 0.40 -3.36 18.31
N PRO A 347 1.30 -4.28 17.95
CA PRO A 347 1.69 -4.51 16.56
C PRO A 347 0.51 -5.02 15.71
N ARG A 348 0.49 -4.66 14.43
CA ARG A 348 -0.45 -5.15 13.42
C ARG A 348 0.35 -5.79 12.29
N ILE A 349 -0.01 -7.02 11.93
CA ILE A 349 0.62 -7.78 10.85
C ILE A 349 -0.44 -8.30 9.89
N LEU A 350 -0.04 -8.64 8.67
CA LEU A 350 -0.90 -9.29 7.68
C LEU A 350 -0.33 -10.67 7.37
N ILE A 351 -1.11 -11.72 7.66
CA ILE A 351 -0.78 -13.10 7.30
C ILE A 351 -1.60 -13.53 6.07
N GLN A 352 -1.08 -14.46 5.29
CA GLN A 352 -1.75 -15.03 4.13
C GLN A 352 -1.60 -16.54 4.12
N ASN A 353 -2.66 -17.25 3.74
CA ASN A 353 -2.55 -18.68 3.40
C ASN A 353 -2.06 -18.83 1.96
N THR A 354 -0.87 -19.42 1.80
CA THR A 354 -0.28 -19.70 0.49
C THR A 354 -0.28 -21.21 0.18
N GLY A 355 -0.87 -22.02 1.06
CA GLY A 355 -1.15 -23.44 0.85
C GLY A 355 -2.59 -23.70 0.41
N SER A 356 -2.80 -24.79 -0.32
CA SER A 356 -4.12 -25.20 -0.79
C SER A 356 -5.05 -25.69 0.33
N ASN A 357 -4.52 -26.16 1.47
CA ASN A 357 -5.33 -26.50 2.63
C ASN A 357 -5.74 -25.22 3.38
N PRO A 358 -6.97 -25.13 3.92
CA PRO A 358 -7.36 -24.01 4.76
C PRO A 358 -6.43 -23.85 5.98
N LEU A 359 -5.94 -22.64 6.21
CA LEU A 359 -5.12 -22.31 7.37
C LEU A 359 -6.04 -22.02 8.57
N ARG A 360 -5.90 -22.85 9.61
CA ARG A 360 -6.70 -22.81 10.85
C ARG A 360 -5.91 -22.27 12.02
N THR A 361 -4.63 -22.59 12.10
CA THR A 361 -3.75 -22.14 13.18
C THR A 361 -2.38 -21.76 12.64
N VAL A 362 -1.72 -20.77 13.26
CA VAL A 362 -0.30 -20.46 13.01
C VAL A 362 0.32 -19.86 14.27
N LYS A 363 1.53 -20.28 14.60
CA LYS A 363 2.31 -19.74 15.73
C LYS A 363 3.16 -18.58 15.26
N ILE A 364 3.04 -17.46 15.96
CA ILE A 364 3.63 -16.16 15.62
C ILE A 364 4.62 -15.77 16.72
N THR A 365 5.90 -15.74 16.37
CA THR A 365 6.97 -15.28 17.27
C THR A 365 7.39 -13.87 16.86
N TYR A 366 7.35 -12.90 17.78
CA TYR A 366 7.55 -11.50 17.43
C TYR A 366 8.26 -10.67 18.50
N GLY A 367 8.84 -9.53 18.08
CA GLY A 367 9.48 -8.56 18.97
C GLY A 367 10.75 -7.94 18.37
N PHE A 368 11.38 -7.02 19.08
CA PHE A 368 12.64 -6.40 18.63
C PHE A 368 13.76 -7.43 18.47
N LYS A 369 14.61 -7.28 17.43
CA LYS A 369 15.68 -8.23 17.07
C LYS A 369 16.62 -8.52 18.23
N LYS A 370 17.01 -7.48 18.97
CA LYS A 370 17.86 -7.57 20.18
C LYS A 370 17.05 -7.48 21.49
N GLY A 371 15.84 -8.07 21.52
CA GLY A 371 14.94 -8.07 22.67
C GLY A 371 14.28 -9.42 22.93
N LYS A 372 13.57 -9.53 24.06
CA LYS A 372 12.75 -10.71 24.39
C LYS A 372 11.63 -10.85 23.36
N LYS A 373 11.43 -12.06 22.84
CA LYS A 373 10.33 -12.39 21.92
C LYS A 373 9.07 -12.76 22.68
N SER A 374 7.93 -12.36 22.12
CA SER A 374 6.60 -12.82 22.49
C SER A 374 6.15 -13.91 21.52
N VAL A 375 5.24 -14.77 21.96
CA VAL A 375 4.63 -15.82 21.15
C VAL A 375 3.12 -15.68 21.23
N TYR A 376 2.45 -15.78 20.10
CA TYR A 376 0.99 -15.75 19.97
C TYR A 376 0.55 -16.83 18.98
N THR A 377 -0.55 -17.54 19.28
CA THR A 377 -1.13 -18.51 18.35
C THR A 377 -2.39 -17.91 17.75
N TRP A 378 -2.36 -17.65 16.45
CA TRP A 378 -3.55 -17.24 15.72
C TRP A 378 -4.45 -18.44 15.43
N ASN A 379 -5.75 -18.24 15.53
CA ASN A 379 -6.77 -19.24 15.20
C ASN A 379 -7.80 -18.60 14.26
N GLY A 380 -8.20 -19.30 13.20
CA GLY A 380 -9.17 -18.78 12.24
C GLY A 380 -9.47 -19.74 11.10
N ASN A 381 -9.80 -19.18 9.93
CA ASN A 381 -10.04 -19.92 8.70
C ASN A 381 -9.69 -19.07 7.48
N LEU A 382 -8.51 -19.28 6.91
CA LEU A 382 -8.14 -18.65 5.64
C LEU A 382 -8.13 -19.70 4.53
N GLY A 383 -8.96 -19.50 3.51
CA GLY A 383 -8.87 -20.25 2.27
C GLY A 383 -7.59 -19.92 1.52
N PHE A 384 -7.33 -20.62 0.42
CA PHE A 384 -6.15 -20.37 -0.40
C PHE A 384 -6.11 -18.92 -0.88
N LEU A 385 -4.97 -18.25 -0.68
CA LEU A 385 -4.70 -16.84 -0.94
C LEU A 385 -5.45 -15.82 -0.07
N ASP A 386 -6.35 -16.26 0.82
CA ASP A 386 -7.02 -15.37 1.77
C ASP A 386 -6.00 -14.80 2.76
N LYS A 387 -6.26 -13.57 3.22
CA LYS A 387 -5.44 -12.82 4.16
C LYS A 387 -6.22 -12.50 5.44
N ALA A 388 -5.51 -12.44 6.57
CA ALA A 388 -6.03 -11.88 7.81
C ALA A 388 -5.07 -10.85 8.39
N GLU A 389 -5.61 -9.73 8.81
CA GLU A 389 -4.88 -8.83 9.68
C GLU A 389 -4.94 -9.35 11.12
N VAL A 390 -3.80 -9.37 11.81
CA VAL A 390 -3.67 -9.84 13.19
C VAL A 390 -3.12 -8.72 14.06
N MET A 391 -3.91 -8.30 15.05
CA MET A 391 -3.47 -7.42 16.11
C MET A 391 -2.81 -8.24 17.22
N LEU A 392 -1.51 -8.03 17.44
CA LEU A 392 -0.73 -8.77 18.41
C LEU A 392 -0.75 -8.06 19.77
N PRO A 393 -0.69 -8.80 20.89
CA PRO A 393 -0.45 -8.22 22.21
C PRO A 393 0.85 -7.39 22.24
N ALA A 394 0.87 -6.31 23.03
CA ALA A 394 2.03 -5.42 23.13
C ALA A 394 3.31 -6.19 23.54
N PRO A 395 4.41 -6.14 22.75
CA PRO A 395 5.67 -6.78 23.09
C PRO A 395 6.49 -5.92 24.07
N SER A 396 7.59 -6.46 24.61
CA SER A 396 8.55 -5.66 25.37
C SER A 396 9.32 -4.70 24.46
N TRP A 397 9.36 -3.41 24.80
CA TRP A 397 10.08 -2.38 24.05
C TRP A 397 11.54 -2.21 24.48
N LYS A 398 12.00 -2.93 25.51
CA LYS A 398 13.40 -2.85 26.02
C LYS A 398 14.46 -3.11 24.94
N GLY A 399 14.14 -3.95 23.96
CA GLY A 399 15.03 -4.26 22.84
C GLY A 399 15.21 -3.11 21.85
N PHE A 400 14.27 -2.16 21.77
CA PHE A 400 14.27 -1.05 20.80
C PHE A 400 15.56 -0.21 20.89
N LYS A 401 16.00 0.10 22.12
CA LYS A 401 17.24 0.88 22.35
C LYS A 401 18.50 0.17 21.83
N LYS A 402 18.48 -1.16 21.73
CA LYS A 402 19.61 -1.98 21.23
C LYS A 402 19.54 -2.19 19.72
N SER A 403 18.34 -2.37 19.18
CA SER A 403 18.06 -2.38 17.75
C SER A 403 16.59 -2.02 17.51
N PRO A 404 16.29 -1.06 16.62
CA PRO A 404 14.92 -0.70 16.25
C PRO A 404 14.28 -1.71 15.27
N GLU A 405 15.03 -2.72 14.82
CA GLU A 405 14.50 -3.77 13.94
C GLU A 405 13.47 -4.61 14.71
N PHE A 406 12.24 -4.63 14.21
CA PHE A 406 11.15 -5.47 14.69
C PHE A 406 11.03 -6.69 13.77
N VAL A 407 10.97 -7.88 14.37
CA VAL A 407 10.98 -9.15 13.64
C VAL A 407 9.72 -9.92 13.99
N VAL A 408 9.08 -10.51 12.99
CA VAL A 408 7.96 -11.44 13.12
C VAL A 408 8.31 -12.70 12.34
N THR A 409 8.06 -13.87 12.93
CA THR A 409 8.27 -15.18 12.33
C THR A 409 7.03 -16.05 12.52
N LEU A 410 6.54 -16.64 11.44
CA LEU A 410 5.49 -17.66 11.42
C LEU A 410 6.09 -19.06 11.49
N SER A 411 5.36 -19.97 12.11
CA SER A 411 5.73 -21.36 12.27
C SER A 411 4.50 -22.21 12.57
N GLU A 412 4.64 -23.53 12.41
CA GLU A 412 3.63 -24.51 12.81
C GLU A 412 2.23 -24.25 12.19
N PRO A 413 2.10 -23.94 10.88
CA PRO A 413 0.80 -23.80 10.24
C PRO A 413 0.00 -25.10 10.39
N ASN A 414 -1.22 -25.00 10.93
CA ASN A 414 -2.04 -26.16 11.30
C ASN A 414 -1.34 -27.17 12.23
N GLY A 415 -0.34 -26.73 13.01
CA GLY A 415 0.50 -27.58 13.85
C GLY A 415 1.52 -28.45 13.08
N GLY A 416 1.62 -28.29 11.77
CA GLY A 416 2.50 -29.06 10.89
C GLY A 416 3.77 -28.32 10.47
N THR A 417 4.52 -28.92 9.56
CA THR A 417 5.67 -28.27 8.91
C THR A 417 5.16 -27.32 7.82
N ASP A 418 5.72 -26.12 7.81
CA ASP A 418 5.51 -25.14 6.76
C ASP A 418 6.36 -25.50 5.53
N GLU A 419 5.73 -25.61 4.36
CA GLU A 419 6.38 -26.08 3.14
C GLU A 419 7.26 -25.00 2.45
N SER A 420 7.10 -23.71 2.79
CA SER A 420 7.87 -22.62 2.18
C SER A 420 8.37 -21.58 3.19
N PRO A 421 9.60 -21.73 3.72
CA PRO A 421 10.14 -20.79 4.71
C PRO A 421 10.42 -19.37 4.18
N ALA A 422 10.42 -19.17 2.86
CA ALA A 422 10.83 -17.93 2.20
C ALA A 422 9.96 -16.71 2.53
N GLY A 423 8.74 -16.90 3.04
CA GLY A 423 7.84 -15.80 3.44
C GLY A 423 7.53 -15.76 4.94
N ASN A 424 8.15 -16.62 5.75
CA ASN A 424 7.72 -16.82 7.14
C ASN A 424 8.27 -15.75 8.07
N THR A 425 9.31 -15.03 7.67
CA THR A 425 9.93 -13.98 8.49
C THR A 425 9.98 -12.65 7.76
N LEU A 426 9.45 -11.61 8.40
CA LEU A 426 9.63 -10.23 7.96
C LEU A 426 10.31 -9.40 9.06
N VAL A 427 11.05 -8.39 8.61
CA VAL A 427 11.72 -7.42 9.48
C VAL A 427 11.37 -6.02 9.01
N THR A 428 10.94 -5.18 9.95
CA THR A 428 10.74 -3.74 9.73
C THR A 428 11.57 -2.92 10.71
N THR A 429 11.79 -1.65 10.40
CA THR A 429 12.39 -0.71 11.36
C THR A 429 11.28 0.05 12.07
N ALA A 430 11.24 0.01 13.40
CA ALA A 430 10.29 0.79 14.18
C ALA A 430 10.73 2.26 14.29
N LYS A 431 9.78 3.20 14.21
CA LYS A 431 9.98 4.61 14.55
C LYS A 431 9.76 4.84 16.05
N LYS A 432 10.54 5.73 16.66
CA LYS A 432 10.36 6.11 18.07
C LYS A 432 9.04 6.89 18.23
N PRO A 433 8.15 6.51 19.16
CA PRO A 433 6.93 7.27 19.43
C PRO A 433 7.24 8.64 20.05
N LEU A 434 6.30 9.58 19.90
CA LEU A 434 6.35 10.87 20.58
C LEU A 434 6.36 10.64 22.10
N ALA A 435 7.16 11.41 22.84
CA ALA A 435 7.18 11.37 24.30
C ALA A 435 6.57 12.66 24.84
N MET A 436 5.61 12.52 25.74
CA MET A 436 4.90 13.61 26.41
C MET A 436 5.13 13.55 27.92
N GLY A 437 5.04 14.71 28.58
CA GLY A 437 4.93 14.81 30.03
C GLY A 437 3.63 14.19 30.55
N ARG A 438 3.50 14.08 31.88
CA ARG A 438 2.23 13.67 32.50
C ARG A 438 1.15 14.73 32.36
N GLU A 439 1.57 15.99 32.28
CA GLU A 439 0.73 17.15 32.12
C GLU A 439 1.16 17.88 30.83
N PHE A 440 0.19 18.27 30.01
CA PHE A 440 0.41 18.95 28.75
C PHE A 440 -0.89 19.63 28.28
N PHE A 441 -0.81 20.49 27.26
CA PHE A 441 -1.99 21.10 26.66
C PHE A 441 -2.21 20.61 25.22
N LEU A 442 -3.46 20.32 24.87
CA LEU A 442 -3.91 20.18 23.50
C LEU A 442 -4.54 21.51 23.06
N HIS A 443 -3.79 22.24 22.24
CA HIS A 443 -4.19 23.53 21.69
C HIS A 443 -4.85 23.36 20.32
N ILE A 444 -6.08 23.85 20.17
CA ILE A 444 -6.84 23.78 18.91
C ILE A 444 -7.46 25.14 18.60
N GLU A 445 -7.16 25.65 17.41
CA GLU A 445 -7.89 26.78 16.83
C GLU A 445 -8.86 26.22 15.79
N ALA A 446 -10.17 26.34 16.05
CA ALA A 446 -11.18 25.82 15.15
C ALA A 446 -11.14 26.54 13.78
N ASN A 447 -11.49 25.80 12.73
CA ASN A 447 -11.84 26.40 11.45
C ASN A 447 -13.19 27.16 11.58
N GLY A 448 -13.81 27.52 10.46
CA GLY A 448 -15.09 28.24 10.51
C GLY A 448 -15.96 28.03 9.28
N LEU A 449 -17.05 28.80 9.22
CA LEU A 449 -18.16 28.69 8.25
C LEU A 449 -19.10 27.51 8.52
N GLY A 450 -19.34 27.21 9.79
CA GLY A 450 -20.20 26.13 10.27
C GLY A 450 -19.56 24.75 10.24
N ARG A 451 -18.26 24.67 9.93
CA ARG A 451 -17.52 23.41 9.72
C ARG A 451 -16.83 22.88 10.97
N ALA A 452 -16.59 23.72 11.99
CA ALA A 452 -15.90 23.28 13.20
C ALA A 452 -16.62 22.13 13.92
N LYS A 453 -17.96 22.06 13.78
CA LYS A 453 -18.81 21.00 14.34
C LYS A 453 -18.57 19.62 13.73
N GLU A 454 -17.91 19.55 12.57
CA GLU A 454 -17.55 18.31 11.87
C GLU A 454 -16.32 17.66 12.53
N THR A 455 -15.46 18.48 13.14
CA THR A 455 -14.23 18.04 13.80
C THR A 455 -14.46 17.72 15.28
N GLY A 456 -13.89 16.59 15.72
CA GLY A 456 -13.80 16.19 17.13
C GLY A 456 -12.49 15.45 17.40
N TYR A 457 -12.19 15.18 18.66
CA TYR A 457 -11.01 14.39 19.03
C TYR A 457 -11.19 13.62 20.33
N LYS A 458 -10.39 12.56 20.47
CA LYS A 458 -10.32 11.72 21.66
C LYS A 458 -8.90 11.28 21.95
N ILE A 459 -8.62 11.03 23.23
CA ILE A 459 -7.42 10.35 23.69
C ILE A 459 -7.81 8.95 24.14
N ILE A 460 -7.19 7.95 23.54
CA ILE A 460 -7.46 6.53 23.79
C ILE A 460 -6.23 5.90 24.43
N ASN A 461 -6.40 5.12 25.49
CA ASN A 461 -5.30 4.40 26.13
C ASN A 461 -5.00 3.06 25.43
N SER A 462 -3.94 2.38 25.85
CA SER A 462 -3.51 1.10 25.26
C SER A 462 -4.52 -0.05 25.37
N ASN A 463 -5.53 0.07 26.23
CA ASN A 463 -6.60 -0.93 26.38
C ASN A 463 -7.81 -0.62 25.50
N GLY A 464 -7.74 0.45 24.70
CA GLY A 464 -8.84 0.91 23.85
C GLY A 464 -9.88 1.79 24.56
N ALA A 465 -9.66 2.16 25.82
CA ALA A 465 -10.61 3.03 26.54
C ALA A 465 -10.35 4.51 26.21
N VAL A 466 -11.42 5.26 25.94
CA VAL A 466 -11.39 6.71 25.78
C VAL A 466 -11.21 7.35 27.16
N VAL A 467 -10.12 8.09 27.34
CA VAL A 467 -9.77 8.77 28.61
C VAL A 467 -9.98 10.28 28.55
N TYR A 468 -10.14 10.82 27.35
CA TYR A 468 -10.50 12.22 27.10
C TYR A 468 -11.24 12.31 25.78
N GLU A 469 -12.25 13.18 25.69
CA GLU A 469 -13.00 13.38 24.45
C GLU A 469 -13.57 14.79 24.35
N ARG A 470 -13.50 15.34 23.13
CA ARG A 470 -14.29 16.48 22.67
C ARG A 470 -14.98 16.09 21.37
N PRO A 471 -16.32 15.87 21.37
CA PRO A 471 -17.00 15.30 20.20
C PRO A 471 -17.22 16.28 19.05
N ALA A 472 -17.17 17.59 19.33
CA ALA A 472 -17.35 18.65 18.34
C ALA A 472 -16.66 19.95 18.78
N LEU A 473 -16.18 20.72 17.81
CA LEU A 473 -15.71 22.10 18.02
C LEU A 473 -16.81 23.12 17.67
N LYS A 474 -16.59 24.37 18.05
CA LYS A 474 -17.41 25.52 17.64
C LYS A 474 -16.56 26.48 16.81
N ASP A 475 -17.22 27.10 15.84
CA ASP A 475 -16.61 28.08 14.97
C ASP A 475 -15.99 29.24 15.75
N GLY A 476 -14.77 29.63 15.39
CA GLY A 476 -14.10 30.81 15.94
C GLY A 476 -13.54 30.63 17.36
N GLU A 477 -13.75 29.48 18.00
CA GLU A 477 -13.20 29.17 19.31
C GLU A 477 -11.74 28.70 19.24
N THR A 478 -11.02 28.96 20.33
CA THR A 478 -9.72 28.38 20.64
C THR A 478 -9.86 27.53 21.90
N TYR A 479 -9.33 26.32 21.86
CA TYR A 479 -9.34 25.37 22.97
C TYR A 479 -7.91 25.13 23.43
N ASP A 480 -7.68 25.28 24.73
CA ASP A 480 -6.42 24.95 25.41
C ASP A 480 -6.71 23.91 26.48
N ASP A 481 -6.94 22.67 26.02
CA ASP A 481 -7.37 21.60 26.91
C ASP A 481 -6.18 21.10 27.73
N PHE A 482 -6.25 21.25 29.06
CA PHE A 482 -5.28 20.68 29.99
C PHE A 482 -5.49 19.17 30.13
N ILE A 483 -4.45 18.40 29.85
CA ILE A 483 -4.49 16.94 29.86
C ILE A 483 -3.50 16.42 30.89
N ALA A 484 -4.00 15.62 31.85
CA ALA A 484 -3.20 14.92 32.84
C ALA A 484 -3.39 13.39 32.66
N LEU A 485 -2.31 12.68 32.32
CA LEU A 485 -2.33 11.24 32.06
C LEU A 485 -1.27 10.50 32.87
N PRO A 486 -1.58 9.29 33.40
CA PRO A 486 -0.58 8.44 34.01
C PRO A 486 0.39 7.87 32.96
N ASP A 487 1.55 7.37 33.42
CA ASP A 487 2.53 6.70 32.57
C ASP A 487 1.88 5.58 31.75
N GLY A 488 2.02 5.64 30.43
CA GLY A 488 1.31 4.74 29.53
C GLY A 488 1.45 5.10 28.07
N CYS A 489 0.70 4.38 27.24
CA CYS A 489 0.63 4.58 25.80
C CYS A 489 -0.74 5.06 25.40
N TYR A 490 -0.78 6.10 24.57
CA TYR A 490 -2.00 6.78 24.18
C TYR A 490 -2.01 7.10 22.70
N GLU A 491 -3.21 7.26 22.17
CA GLU A 491 -3.50 7.75 20.83
C GLU A 491 -4.38 8.98 20.94
N LEU A 492 -3.89 10.12 20.45
CA LEU A 492 -4.74 11.25 20.09
C LEU A 492 -5.30 10.97 18.69
N LEU A 493 -6.62 10.80 18.60
CA LEU A 493 -7.34 10.68 17.34
C LEU A 493 -8.20 11.93 17.14
N VAL A 494 -7.92 12.68 16.07
CA VAL A 494 -8.75 13.78 15.58
C VAL A 494 -9.51 13.26 14.36
N THR A 495 -10.81 13.51 14.30
CA THR A 495 -11.70 13.04 13.23
C THR A 495 -12.52 14.20 12.68
N ASP A 496 -12.84 14.16 11.39
CA ASP A 496 -13.69 15.13 10.72
C ASP A 496 -14.76 14.44 9.85
N LYS A 497 -16.03 14.70 10.14
CA LYS A 497 -17.17 14.00 9.52
C LYS A 497 -17.41 14.34 8.04
N ALA A 498 -16.86 15.46 7.56
CA ALA A 498 -16.99 15.87 6.17
C ALA A 498 -15.77 15.47 5.33
N GLU A 499 -14.78 14.81 5.96
CA GLU A 499 -13.55 14.32 5.34
C GLU A 499 -12.71 15.41 4.67
N ASP A 500 -12.86 16.66 5.10
CA ASP A 500 -12.02 17.79 4.63
C ASP A 500 -11.08 18.35 5.70
N GLY A 501 -11.13 17.75 6.90
CA GLY A 501 -10.31 18.13 8.04
C GLY A 501 -10.56 19.58 8.44
N MET A 502 -9.48 20.32 8.70
CA MET A 502 -9.55 21.71 9.14
C MET A 502 -8.98 22.68 8.09
N ILE A 503 -8.98 22.32 6.80
CA ILE A 503 -8.47 23.20 5.74
C ILE A 503 -9.44 24.31 5.40
N ARG A 504 -8.95 25.42 4.85
CA ARG A 504 -9.78 26.37 4.10
C ARG A 504 -10.17 25.78 2.75
N HIS A 505 -11.41 25.97 2.33
CA HIS A 505 -11.93 25.52 1.03
C HIS A 505 -11.49 26.45 -0.10
N TRP A 506 -10.18 26.46 -0.37
CA TRP A 506 -9.56 27.36 -1.35
C TRP A 506 -10.14 27.20 -2.77
N TRP A 507 -10.71 26.03 -3.11
CA TRP A 507 -11.37 25.78 -4.39
C TRP A 507 -12.62 26.66 -4.60
N ASN A 508 -13.22 27.19 -3.53
CA ASN A 508 -14.33 28.14 -3.64
C ASN A 508 -13.87 29.55 -4.04
N TYR A 509 -12.58 29.87 -4.05
CA TYR A 509 -12.07 31.24 -4.22
C TYR A 509 -12.58 31.95 -5.48
N ARG A 510 -12.76 31.22 -6.59
CA ARG A 510 -13.27 31.77 -7.85
C ARG A 510 -14.79 31.86 -7.93
N ARG A 511 -15.51 31.01 -7.19
CA ARG A 511 -16.97 30.93 -7.22
C ARG A 511 -17.62 31.80 -6.16
N ASP A 512 -17.12 31.73 -4.94
CA ASP A 512 -17.61 32.47 -3.78
C ASP A 512 -16.52 32.57 -2.71
N LYS A 513 -15.90 33.75 -2.59
CA LYS A 513 -14.82 34.00 -1.63
C LYS A 513 -15.29 33.89 -0.17
N SER A 514 -16.58 34.12 0.10
CA SER A 514 -17.12 34.01 1.46
C SER A 514 -17.10 32.56 1.97
N LYS A 515 -17.07 31.58 1.05
CA LYS A 515 -17.03 30.14 1.34
C LYS A 515 -15.63 29.54 1.49
N VAL A 516 -14.57 30.35 1.45
CA VAL A 516 -13.19 29.84 1.58
C VAL A 516 -12.84 29.56 3.05
N GLY A 517 -13.20 30.47 3.96
CA GLY A 517 -12.91 30.35 5.38
C GLY A 517 -11.42 30.44 5.72
N LYS A 518 -11.07 30.00 6.95
CA LYS A 518 -9.68 29.91 7.46
C LYS A 518 -9.30 28.44 7.72
N ASN A 519 -7.99 28.18 7.76
CA ASN A 519 -7.48 26.91 8.28
C ASN A 519 -7.66 26.90 9.81
N GLY A 520 -7.81 25.70 10.37
CA GLY A 520 -7.61 25.49 11.80
C GLY A 520 -6.15 25.21 12.16
N ARG A 521 -5.92 24.99 13.45
CA ARG A 521 -4.62 24.64 14.02
C ARG A 521 -4.80 23.57 15.08
N ILE A 522 -3.86 22.63 15.15
CA ILE A 522 -3.82 21.60 16.19
C ILE A 522 -2.37 21.49 16.66
N ALA A 523 -2.13 21.62 17.96
CA ALA A 523 -0.80 21.57 18.54
C ALA A 523 -0.81 20.88 19.91
N LEU A 524 0.20 20.05 20.15
CA LEU A 524 0.55 19.56 21.47
C LEU A 524 1.59 20.50 22.07
N MET A 525 1.29 21.06 23.23
CA MET A 525 2.18 21.93 24.00
C MET A 525 2.57 21.23 25.31
N ASP A 526 3.74 21.51 25.86
CA ASP A 526 4.12 21.00 27.17
C ASP A 526 3.42 21.75 28.32
N GLU A 527 3.71 21.39 29.57
CA GLU A 527 3.14 22.01 30.78
C GLU A 527 3.46 23.52 30.90
N LYS A 528 4.47 24.03 30.18
CA LYS A 528 4.87 25.44 30.17
C LYS A 528 4.25 26.21 29.00
N GLY A 529 3.49 25.54 28.14
CA GLY A 529 2.92 26.11 26.92
C GLY A 529 3.90 26.17 25.75
N GLU A 530 5.05 25.49 25.82
CA GLU A 530 6.00 25.42 24.71
C GLU A 530 5.55 24.38 23.68
N LEU A 531 5.73 24.67 22.39
CA LEU A 531 5.33 23.78 21.30
C LEU A 531 6.15 22.49 21.30
N VAL A 532 5.49 21.36 21.55
CA VAL A 532 6.10 20.03 21.40
C VAL A 532 5.90 19.49 19.99
N LYS A 533 4.67 19.59 19.47
CA LYS A 533 4.34 19.08 18.13
C LYS A 533 3.16 19.81 17.51
N GLU A 534 3.39 20.44 16.37
CA GLU A 534 2.30 20.90 15.50
C GLU A 534 1.82 19.78 14.59
N LEU A 535 0.50 19.68 14.49
CA LEU A 535 -0.21 18.69 13.71
C LEU A 535 -0.80 19.32 12.45
N ARG A 536 -0.94 18.51 11.41
CA ARG A 536 -1.43 18.96 10.11
C ARG A 536 -2.94 19.16 10.21
N PHE A 537 -3.43 20.32 9.76
CA PHE A 537 -4.86 20.63 9.69
C PHE A 537 -5.52 20.02 8.43
N ASP A 538 -4.73 19.67 7.41
CA ASP A 538 -5.19 18.98 6.20
C ASP A 538 -4.99 17.47 6.36
N PHE A 539 -5.99 16.81 6.94
CA PHE A 539 -5.92 15.39 7.29
C PHE A 539 -7.06 14.55 6.72
N ALA A 540 -8.01 15.17 6.02
CA ALA A 540 -9.24 14.57 5.53
C ALA A 540 -10.10 13.99 6.67
N ASP A 541 -10.39 12.69 6.65
CA ASP A 541 -11.21 12.00 7.66
C ASP A 541 -10.57 11.99 9.06
N TYR A 542 -9.28 11.68 9.17
CA TYR A 542 -8.65 11.56 10.49
C TYR A 542 -7.15 11.88 10.53
N LEU A 543 -6.72 12.31 11.71
CA LEU A 543 -5.32 12.40 12.10
C LEU A 543 -5.09 11.63 13.40
N SER A 544 -4.12 10.73 13.40
CA SER A 544 -3.74 9.95 14.58
C SER A 544 -2.31 10.24 15.00
N VAL A 545 -2.10 10.48 16.29
CA VAL A 545 -0.78 10.62 16.91
C VAL A 545 -0.69 9.69 18.11
N ARG A 546 0.19 8.70 18.02
CA ARG A 546 0.49 7.81 19.14
C ARG A 546 1.69 8.32 19.90
N PHE A 547 1.51 8.46 21.20
CA PHE A 547 2.52 9.01 22.10
C PHE A 547 2.58 8.22 23.40
N GLN A 548 3.73 8.35 24.05
CA GLN A 548 3.98 7.78 25.35
C GLN A 548 4.05 8.87 26.40
N VAL A 549 3.45 8.61 27.56
CA VAL A 549 3.64 9.35 28.80
C VAL A 549 4.58 8.56 29.70
N GLY A 550 5.63 9.21 30.23
CA GLY A 550 6.61 8.56 31.10
C GLY A 550 7.63 7.65 30.36
N LYS A 551 8.23 6.68 31.07
CA LYS A 551 9.34 5.85 30.53
C LYS A 551 8.85 4.63 29.73
N MET A 552 9.48 4.37 28.57
CA MET A 552 9.32 3.14 27.75
C MET A 552 9.55 1.89 28.61
N LYS A 553 8.55 1.00 28.72
CA LYS A 553 8.61 -0.24 29.52
C LYS A 553 9.00 -1.48 28.71
#